data_AF-A0A369YIL8-F1
#
_entry.id   AF-A0A369YIL8-F1
#
_cell.length_a   1.000
_cell.length_b   1.000
_cell.length_c   1.000
_cell.angle_alpha   90.00
_cell.angle_beta   90.00
_cell.angle_gamma   90.00
#
_symmetry.space_group_name_H-M   'P 1'
#
loop_
_entity.id
_entity.type
_entity.pdbx_description
1 polymer ?
#
loop_
_entity_poly.entity_id
_entity_poly.type
_entity_poly.pdbx_seq_one_letter_code
_entity_poly.pdbx_strand_id
1 'polypeptide(L)' 'MNGNSLQQKVNSIGYNKDEPLEVKTILENSIKVRKLEKNKFRGGLDSGHKERIRIEQDALDKVNRMLKELK' A
#
# COMPACT_ATOMS: atom_id res chain seq x y z
N MET A 1 33.31 22.16 -4.90
CA MET A 1 32.03 21.50 -4.52
C MET A 1 32.26 20.00 -4.60
N ASN A 2 32.16 19.29 -3.47
CA ASN A 2 32.46 17.86 -3.37
C ASN A 2 31.36 17.04 -4.07
N GLY A 3 31.74 16.15 -4.99
CA GLY A 3 30.81 15.20 -5.62
C GLY A 3 30.00 14.37 -4.61
N ASN A 4 30.55 14.15 -3.41
CA ASN A 4 29.86 13.51 -2.28
C ASN A 4 28.56 14.22 -1.88
N SER A 5 28.48 15.55 -1.95
CA SER A 5 27.28 16.29 -1.53
C SER A 5 26.11 16.12 -2.51
N LEU A 6 26.42 15.93 -3.80
CA LEU A 6 25.41 15.68 -4.83
C LEU A 6 24.90 14.24 -4.75
N GLN A 7 25.81 13.28 -4.54
CA GLN A 7 25.47 11.87 -4.41
C GLN A 7 24.68 11.58 -3.13
N GLN A 8 25.00 12.27 -2.02
CA GLN A 8 24.16 12.25 -0.81
C GLN A 8 22.80 12.91 -1.03
N LYS A 9 22.71 14.01 -1.79
CA LYS A 9 21.41 14.61 -2.14
C LYS A 9 20.56 13.68 -3.01
N VAL A 10 21.16 13.04 -4.02
CA VAL A 10 20.48 12.06 -4.88
C VAL A 10 20.05 10.83 -4.09
N ASN A 11 20.88 10.34 -3.17
CA ASN A 11 20.52 9.23 -2.26
C ASN A 11 19.47 9.64 -1.22
N SER A 12 19.44 10.91 -0.78
CA SER A 12 18.36 11.47 0.06
C SER A 12 17.06 11.68 -0.71
N ILE A 13 17.11 11.83 -2.04
CA ILE A 13 15.94 11.84 -2.94
C ILE A 13 15.48 10.40 -3.25
N GLY A 14 16.23 9.38 -2.81
CA GLY A 14 15.95 7.97 -3.04
C GLY A 14 14.71 7.50 -2.27
N TYR A 15 13.58 7.43 -2.98
CA TYR A 15 12.36 6.70 -2.62
C TYR A 15 11.92 6.89 -1.16
N ASN A 16 11.13 7.94 -0.94
CA ASN A 16 10.47 8.26 0.32
C ASN A 16 9.67 7.02 0.80
N LYS A 17 10.26 6.19 1.68
CA LYS A 17 9.64 4.95 2.19
C LYS A 17 8.33 5.22 2.91
N ASP A 18 8.17 6.45 3.40
CA ASP A 18 6.97 6.95 4.05
C ASP A 18 5.73 6.89 3.12
N GLU A 19 5.86 7.19 1.82
CA GLU A 19 4.73 7.17 0.89
C GLU A 19 4.18 5.74 0.66
N PRO A 20 5.01 4.72 0.31
CA PRO A 20 4.51 3.35 0.22
C PRO A 20 4.02 2.79 1.57
N LEU A 21 4.58 3.21 2.71
CA LEU A 21 4.11 2.79 4.04
C LEU A 21 2.73 3.39 4.38
N GLU A 22 2.50 4.65 4.04
CA GLU A 22 1.20 5.29 4.23
C GLU A 22 0.13 4.63 3.34
N VAL A 23 0.44 4.42 2.06
CA VAL A 23 -0.46 3.74 1.12
C VAL A 23 -0.76 2.31 1.59
N LYS A 24 0.25 1.58 2.09
CA LYS A 24 0.06 0.24 2.67
C LYS A 24 -0.97 0.28 3.82
N THR A 25 -0.80 1.22 4.75
CA THR A 25 -1.66 1.36 5.92
C THR A 25 -3.12 1.65 5.53
N ILE A 26 -3.32 2.51 4.53
CA ILE A 26 -4.65 2.84 4.00
C ILE A 26 -5.30 1.60 3.38
N LEU A 27 -4.57 0.85 2.54
CA LEU A 27 -5.07 -0.35 1.88
C LEU A 27 -5.42 -1.46 2.88
N GLU A 28 -4.58 -1.71 3.88
CA GLU A 28 -4.86 -2.70 4.93
C GLU A 28 -6.13 -2.35 5.71
N ASN A 29 -6.30 -1.08 6.08
CA ASN A 29 -7.49 -0.60 6.78
C ASN A 29 -8.76 -0.70 5.89
N SER A 30 -8.69 -0.30 4.61
CA SER A 30 -9.82 -0.39 3.69
C SER A 30 -10.30 -1.83 3.53
N ILE A 31 -9.38 -2.78 3.27
CA ILE A 31 -9.69 -4.20 3.13
C ILE A 31 -10.30 -4.74 4.43
N LYS A 32 -9.76 -4.36 5.59
CA LYS A 32 -10.27 -4.79 6.90
C LYS A 32 -11.71 -4.29 7.11
N VAL A 33 -11.99 -3.02 6.86
CA VAL A 33 -13.32 -2.44 6.98
C VAL A 33 -14.30 -3.15 6.05
N ARG A 34 -13.97 -3.32 4.77
CA ARG A 34 -14.84 -4.02 3.80
C ARG A 34 -15.12 -5.46 4.19
N LYS A 35 -14.12 -6.19 4.72
CA LYS A 35 -14.33 -7.56 5.23
C LYS A 35 -15.28 -7.58 6.43
N LEU A 36 -15.25 -6.56 7.29
CA LEU A 36 -16.17 -6.42 8.43
C LEU A 36 -17.59 -6.05 7.98
N GLU A 37 -17.76 -5.35 6.85
CA GLU A 37 -19.08 -5.07 6.27
C GLU A 37 -19.85 -6.34 5.88
N LYS A 38 -19.15 -7.46 5.65
CA LYS A 38 -19.77 -8.79 5.51
C LYS A 38 -20.72 -9.12 6.67
N ASN A 39 -20.40 -8.67 7.88
CA ASN A 39 -21.23 -8.88 9.07
C ASN A 39 -22.50 -8.01 9.03
N LYS A 40 -22.45 -6.83 8.38
CA LYS A 40 -23.62 -5.95 8.20
C LYS A 40 -24.59 -6.51 7.16
N PHE A 41 -24.09 -7.18 6.12
CA PHE A 41 -24.89 -7.72 5.01
C PHE A 41 -25.34 -9.19 5.20
N ARG A 42 -25.62 -9.62 6.44
CA ARG A 42 -26.06 -11.00 6.76
C ARG A 42 -25.16 -12.09 6.17
N GLY A 43 -23.84 -11.86 6.13
CA GLY A 43 -22.84 -12.86 5.74
C GLY A 43 -22.45 -12.86 4.25
N GLY A 44 -23.09 -12.07 3.40
CA GLY A 44 -22.78 -11.97 1.97
C GLY A 44 -22.13 -10.64 1.60
N LEU A 45 -20.90 -10.67 1.10
CA LEU A 45 -20.36 -9.56 0.31
C LEU A 45 -20.89 -9.70 -1.12
N ASP A 46 -21.48 -8.64 -1.67
CA ASP A 46 -21.86 -8.63 -3.09
C ASP A 46 -20.61 -8.68 -3.99
N SER A 47 -20.82 -8.95 -5.27
CA SER A 47 -19.74 -9.09 -6.26
C SER A 47 -18.86 -7.85 -6.34
N GLY A 48 -19.42 -6.64 -6.23
CA GLY A 48 -18.70 -5.38 -6.20
C GLY A 48 -17.80 -5.24 -4.97
N HIS A 49 -18.25 -5.67 -3.79
CA HIS A 49 -17.39 -5.69 -2.59
C HIS A 49 -16.23 -6.67 -2.75
N LYS A 50 -16.48 -7.87 -3.29
CA LYS A 50 -15.42 -8.86 -3.55
C LYS A 50 -14.41 -8.35 -4.56
N GLU A 51 -14.88 -7.70 -5.63
CA GLU A 51 -14.02 -7.11 -6.66
C GLU A 51 -13.17 -5.97 -6.12
N ARG A 52 -13.77 -5.07 -5.31
CA ARG A 52 -13.03 -3.99 -4.62
C ARG A 52 -11.92 -4.55 -3.72
N ILE A 53 -12.23 -5.56 -2.90
CA ILE A 53 -11.23 -6.22 -2.05
C ILE A 53 -10.11 -6.83 -2.90
N ARG A 54 -10.43 -7.44 -4.04
CA ARG A 54 -9.42 -8.02 -4.96
C ARG A 54 -8.50 -6.93 -5.53
N ILE A 55 -9.04 -5.81 -5.97
CA ILE A 55 -8.26 -4.68 -6.51
C ILE A 55 -7.36 -4.08 -5.43
N GLU A 56 -7.90 -3.84 -4.23
CA GLU A 56 -7.15 -3.29 -3.10
C GLU A 56 -6.04 -4.25 -2.65
N GLN A 57 -6.29 -5.57 -2.69
CA GLN A 57 -5.28 -6.58 -2.39
C GLN A 57 -4.15 -6.62 -3.44
N ASP A 58 -4.47 -6.51 -4.73
CA ASP A 58 -3.46 -6.43 -5.80
C ASP A 58 -2.58 -5.17 -5.65
N ALA A 59 -3.19 -4.04 -5.30
CA ALA A 59 -2.45 -2.81 -4.99
C ALA A 59 -1.56 -2.98 -3.75
N LEU A 60 -2.05 -3.62 -2.70
CA LEU A 60 -1.29 -3.91 -1.48
C LEU A 60 -0.09 -4.82 -1.78
N ASP A 61 -0.25 -5.83 -2.63
CA ASP A 61 0.83 -6.73 -3.03
C ASP A 61 1.91 -5.98 -3.83
N LYS A 62 1.53 -5.05 -4.71
CA LYS A 62 2.49 -4.17 -5.42
C LYS A 62 3.26 -3.29 -4.45
N VAL A 63 2.58 -2.63 -3.51
CA VAL A 63 3.22 -1.78 -2.49
C VAL A 63 4.18 -2.59 -1.62
N ASN A 64 3.80 -3.82 -1.23
CA ASN A 64 4.68 -4.72 -0.47
C ASN A 64 5.93 -5.14 -1.27
N ARG A 65 5.82 -5.33 -2.59
CA ARG A 65 6.99 -5.57 -3.46
C ARG A 65 7.92 -4.36 -3.52
N MET A 66 7.37 -3.16 -3.74
CA MET A 66 8.15 -1.92 -3.73
C MET A 66 8.88 -1.75 -2.39
N LEU A 67 8.20 -1.94 -1.26
CA LEU A 67 8.80 -1.86 0.07
C LEU A 67 9.90 -2.91 0.31
N LYS A 68 9.80 -4.08 -0.33
CA LYS A 68 10.82 -5.13 -0.26
C LYS A 68 12.06 -4.78 -1.08
N GLU A 69 11.90 -4.13 -2.22
CA GLU A 69 13.00 -3.66 -3.08
C GLU A 69 13.73 -2.44 -2.48
N LEU A 70 13.07 -1.72 -1.58
CA LEU A 70 13.64 -0.60 -0.83
C LEU A 70 14.39 -1.03 0.44
N LYS A 71 14.40 -2.32 0.80
CA LYS A 71 15.15 -2.87 1.94
C LYS A 71 16.60 -3.17 1.56
#